data_AF-A0A1V4ZAL5-F1
#
_entry.id   AF-A0A1V4ZAL5-F1
#
_cell.length_a   1.000
_cell.length_b   1.000
_cell.length_c   1.000
_cell.angle_alpha   90.00
_cell.angle_beta   90.00
_cell.angle_gamma   90.00
#
_symmetry.space_group_name_H-M   'P 1'
#
loop_
_entity.id
_entity.type
_entity.pdbx_description
1 polymer ?
#
loop_
_entity_poly.entity_id
_entity_poly.type
_entity_poly.pdbx_seq_one_letter_code
_entity_poly.pdbx_strand_id
1 'polypeptide(L)' 'MNTFRSGHRGSYEFEKGSIRTIIISQEKGINALVGCPKRHFHDDRYEAGMNVLSYLFAKENG' A
#
# COMPACT_ATOMS: atom_id res chain seq x y z
N MET A 1 -10.34 15.14 3.04
CA MET A 1 -8.94 15.11 3.54
C MET A 1 -8.74 13.77 4.23
N ASN A 2 -8.20 12.78 3.53
CA ASN A 2 -7.98 11.44 4.08
C ASN A 2 -6.77 11.48 5.01
N THR A 3 -6.90 10.92 6.21
CA THR A 3 -5.81 10.87 7.19
C THR A 3 -4.99 9.60 6.95
N PHE A 4 -3.69 9.79 6.72
CA PHE A 4 -2.73 8.71 6.51
C PHE A 4 -2.19 8.26 7.88
N ARG A 5 -2.54 7.05 8.35
CA ARG A 5 -1.80 6.42 9.45
C ARG A 5 -0.61 5.67 8.84
N SER A 6 0.57 6.29 8.93
CA SER A 6 1.83 5.82 8.34
C SER A 6 2.35 4.59 9.08
N GLY A 7 2.29 3.41 8.44
CA GLY A 7 3.31 2.40 8.66
C GLY A 7 4.55 2.86 7.91
N HIS A 8 5.56 3.38 8.61
CA HIS A 8 6.74 4.00 8.01
C HIS A 8 7.56 3.03 7.14
N ARG A 9 7.20 2.86 5.87
CA ARG A 9 8.11 2.34 4.84
C ARG A 9 8.21 3.34 3.70
N GLY A 10 9.43 3.67 3.34
CA GLY A 10 9.70 4.61 2.27
C GLY A 10 9.39 3.97 0.91
N SER A 11 8.88 4.75 -0.04
CA SER A 11 8.63 4.29 -1.41
C SER A 11 9.89 3.75 -2.10
N TYR A 12 11.09 4.16 -1.63
CA TYR A 12 12.37 3.66 -2.10
C TYR A 12 12.63 2.18 -1.77
N GLU A 13 11.89 1.59 -0.83
CA GLU A 13 11.97 0.17 -0.46
C GLU A 13 11.20 -0.73 -1.41
N PHE A 14 10.48 -0.16 -2.39
CA PHE A 14 9.58 -0.86 -3.29
C PHE A 14 9.99 -0.73 -4.75
N GLU A 15 9.60 -1.72 -5.57
CA GLU A 15 9.87 -1.72 -7.01
C GLU A 15 9.14 -0.57 -7.71
N LYS A 16 9.86 0.10 -8.61
CA LYS A 16 9.35 1.28 -9.32
C LYS A 16 8.16 0.87 -10.19
N GLY A 17 6.99 1.47 -9.96
CA GLY A 17 5.75 1.14 -10.67
C GLY A 17 4.91 0.02 -10.04
N SER A 18 5.39 -0.63 -8.98
CA SER A 18 4.59 -1.63 -8.24
C SER A 18 3.61 -1.01 -7.24
N ILE A 19 3.82 0.27 -6.88
CA ILE A 19 3.02 0.98 -5.89
C ILE A 19 1.63 1.28 -6.45
N ARG A 20 0.60 0.83 -5.75
CA ARG A 20 -0.81 1.05 -6.13
C ARG A 20 -1.70 1.11 -4.90
N THR A 21 -2.88 1.71 -5.05
CA THR A 21 -3.91 1.70 -4.00
C THR A 21 -4.87 0.53 -4.22
N ILE A 22 -5.22 -0.17 -3.15
CA ILE A 22 -6.26 -1.21 -3.12
C ILE A 22 -7.35 -0.84 -2.13
N ILE A 23 -8.58 -1.30 -2.40
CA ILE A 23 -9.70 -1.14 -1.48
C ILE A 23 -9.68 -2.35 -0.53
N ILE A 24 -9.56 -2.09 0.77
CA ILE A 24 -9.60 -3.15 1.80
C ILE A 24 -11.04 -3.38 2.26
N SER A 25 -11.79 -2.30 2.48
CA SER A 25 -13.20 -2.37 2.84
C SER A 25 -13.91 -1.12 2.33
N GLN A 26 -14.82 -1.32 1.38
CA GLN A 26 -15.61 -0.22 0.83
C GLN A 26 -16.59 0.34 1.86
N GLU A 27 -17.28 -0.53 2.62
CA GLU A 27 -18.24 -0.15 3.67
C GLU A 27 -17.59 0.72 4.75
N LYS A 28 -16.36 0.38 5.16
CA LYS A 28 -15.62 1.10 6.20
C LYS A 28 -14.78 2.24 5.64
N GLY A 29 -14.81 2.47 4.33
CA GLY A 29 -13.98 3.48 3.65
C GLY A 29 -12.47 3.27 3.84
N ILE A 30 -12.00 2.01 3.93
CA ILE A 30 -10.60 1.68 4.17
C ILE A 30 -9.94 1.29 2.84
N ASN A 31 -8.94 2.07 2.43
CA ASN A 31 -8.02 1.72 1.35
C ASN A 31 -6.61 1.50 1.91
N ALA A 32 -5.76 0.82 1.16
CA ALA A 32 -4.35 0.66 1.48
C ALA A 32 -3.48 1.02 0.28
N LEU A 33 -2.39 1.74 0.52
CA LEU A 33 -1.29 1.85 -0.43
C LEU A 33 -0.43 0.60 -0.27
N VAL A 34 -0.25 -0.16 -1.33
CA VAL A 34 0.56 -1.38 -1.36
C VAL A 34 1.64 -1.27 -2.42
N GLY A 35 2.73 -2.01 -2.26
CA GLY A 35 3.81 -2.09 -3.24
C GLY A 35 4.59 -3.38 -3.07
N CYS A 36 5.33 -3.78 -4.10
CA CYS A 36 6.19 -4.93 -3.99
C CYS A 36 7.57 -4.51 -3.47
N PRO A 37 8.07 -5.10 -2.37
CA PRO A 37 9.39 -4.76 -1.85
C PRO A 37 10.51 -5.10 -2.85
N LYS A 38 11.54 -4.28 -2.87
CA LYS A 38 12.80 -4.58 -3.57
C LYS A 38 13.41 -5.86 -3.00
N ARG A 39 14.15 -6.59 -3.83
CA ARG A 39 14.82 -7.87 -3.51
C ARG A 39 13.91 -9.08 -3.30
N HIS A 40 12.60 -8.93 -3.47
CA HIS A 40 11.66 -10.06 -3.60
C HIS A 40 11.16 -10.23 -5.04
N PHE A 41 11.78 -9.52 -5.99
CA PHE A 41 11.62 -9.72 -7.42
C PHE A 41 12.72 -10.68 -7.89
N HIS A 42 12.36 -11.95 -8.09
CA HIS A 42 13.23 -13.00 -8.59
C HIS A 42 12.54 -13.65 -9.79
N ASP A 43 13.28 -13.93 -10.87
CA ASP A 43 12.79 -14.59 -12.08
C ASP A 43 11.48 -14.01 -12.64
N ASP A 44 11.42 -12.67 -12.78
CA ASP A 44 10.26 -11.91 -13.25
C ASP A 44 8.99 -12.06 -12.39
N ARG A 45 9.14 -12.51 -11.14
CA ARG A 45 8.03 -12.74 -10.20
C ARG A 45 8.27 -12.10 -8.85
N TYR A 46 7.17 -11.65 -8.25
CA TYR A 46 7.14 -11.09 -6.91
C TYR A 46 6.88 -12.20 -5.90
N GLU A 47 7.93 -12.77 -5.30
CA GLU A 47 7.80 -13.94 -4.42
C GLU A 47 7.13 -13.60 -3.08
N ALA A 48 7.38 -12.41 -2.52
CA ALA A 48 6.81 -12.00 -1.23
C ALA A 48 5.42 -11.37 -1.32
N GLY A 49 4.86 -11.23 -2.53
CA GLY A 49 3.60 -10.53 -2.74
C GLY A 49 3.67 -9.02 -2.47
N MET A 50 2.52 -8.39 -2.34
CA MET A 50 2.40 -6.94 -2.12
C MET A 50 2.35 -6.64 -0.61
N ASN A 51 3.17 -5.70 -0.15
CA ASN A 51 3.18 -5.24 1.24
C ASN A 51 2.47 -3.90 1.39
N VAL A 52 1.83 -3.69 2.53
CA VAL A 52 1.15 -2.43 2.86
C VAL A 52 2.18 -1.36 3.24
N LEU A 53 2.13 -0.24 2.54
CA LEU A 53 2.86 0.99 2.86
C LEU A 53 2.05 1.84 3.84
N SER A 54 0.77 2.08 3.56
CA SER A 54 -0.07 2.91 4.42
C SER A 54 -1.54 2.57 4.28
N TYR A 55 -2.31 2.86 5.33
CA TYR A 55 -3.77 2.81 5.28
C TYR A 55 -4.33 4.21 5.06
N LEU A 56 -5.33 4.30 4.18
CA LEU A 56 -6.09 5.49 3.86
C LEU A 56 -7.49 5.29 4.38
N PHE A 57 -7.89 6.12 5.33
CA PHE A 57 -9.26 6.10 5.86
C PHE A 57 -10.05 7.22 5.19
N ALA A 58 -11.25 6.89 4.70
CA ALA A 58 -12.24 7.89 4.36
C ALA A 58 -12.48 8.73 5.62
N LYS A 59 -12.44 10.06 5.45
CA LYS A 59 -12.79 10.96 6.55
C LYS A 59 -14.27 10.72 6.86
N GLU A 60 -14.59 10.23 8.05
CA GLU A 60 -15.98 10.28 8.52
C GLU A 60 -16.41 11.75 8.46
N ASN A 61 -17.50 12.04 7.74
CA ASN A 61 -18.09 13.37 7.73
C ASN A 61 -18.58 13.63 9.15
N GLY A 62 -17.79 14.41 9.91
CA GLY A 62 -18.20 14.97 11.19
C GLY A 62 -19.29 16.01 11.02
#